data_AF-A0A4S2AP59-F1
#
_entry.id   AF-A0A4S2AP59-F1
#
_cell.length_a   1.000
_cell.length_b   1.000
_cell.length_c   1.000
_cell.angle_alpha   90.00
_cell.angle_beta   90.00
_cell.angle_gamma   90.00
#
_symmetry.space_group_name_H-M   'P 1'
#
loop_
_entity.id
_entity.type
_entity.pdbx_description
1 polymer ?
#
loop_
_entity_poly.entity_id
_entity_poly.type
_entity_poly.pdbx_seq_one_letter_code
_entity_poly.pdbx_strand_id
1 'polypeptide(L)'
;MDFVGSDIRNKIKELGKLWKSSENQLTVSIDILTSWDTLISEWAKDESMPLIIRKGSSRGQEFTHPSGRKVIISDNTFALWVYRNVLDGKTYNLLELRNKLNNNEIPMVYALTKEDKKKAKYTKTLGKDALSANDAKWKLCHIEPVGMNSRKNIMDLDINKIVMYFKRYANPMNMFILPKEIGGLGEIQEFIDEQRY
;
A
#
# COMPACT_ATOMS: atom_id res chain seq x y z
N MET A 1 15.53 -27.06 9.59
CA MET A 1 16.08 -27.62 8.34
C MET A 1 15.78 -26.63 7.24
N ASP A 2 16.81 -26.08 6.58
CA ASP A 2 16.61 -25.22 5.42
C ASP A 2 16.46 -26.12 4.18
N PHE A 3 15.23 -26.31 3.73
CA PHE A 3 14.92 -27.13 2.55
C PHE A 3 15.27 -26.44 1.22
N VAL A 4 15.47 -25.13 1.23
CA VAL A 4 15.77 -24.33 0.03
C VAL A 4 17.28 -24.29 -0.21
N GLY A 5 18.06 -24.15 0.86
CA GLY A 5 19.52 -24.11 0.80
C GLY A 5 20.07 -22.78 0.29
N SER A 6 21.34 -22.52 0.58
CA SER A 6 22.03 -21.26 0.30
C SER A 6 22.10 -20.91 -1.18
N ASP A 7 22.30 -21.92 -2.04
CA ASP A 7 22.56 -21.69 -3.47
C ASP A 7 21.32 -21.15 -4.18
N ILE A 8 20.15 -21.73 -3.90
CA ILE A 8 18.87 -21.25 -4.44
C ILE A 8 18.56 -19.85 -3.90
N ARG A 9 18.76 -19.60 -2.60
CA ARG A 9 18.57 -18.26 -1.99
C ARG A 9 19.47 -17.22 -2.64
N ASN A 10 20.73 -17.55 -2.91
CA ASN A 10 21.66 -16.66 -3.60
C ASN A 10 21.22 -16.38 -5.04
N LYS A 11 20.69 -17.37 -5.77
CA LYS A 11 20.10 -17.15 -7.10
C LYS A 11 18.88 -16.24 -7.06
N ILE A 12 18.03 -16.35 -6.03
CA ILE A 12 16.90 -15.44 -5.86
C ILE A 12 17.37 -14.00 -5.61
N LYS A 13 18.44 -13.81 -4.82
CA LYS A 13 19.06 -12.49 -4.63
C LYS A 13 19.64 -11.93 -5.92
N GLU A 14 20.32 -12.76 -6.72
CA GLU A 14 20.81 -12.37 -8.04
C GLU A 14 19.66 -11.88 -8.93
N LEU A 15 18.52 -12.59 -8.96
CA LEU A 15 17.32 -12.15 -9.67
C LEU A 15 16.79 -10.80 -9.15
N GLY A 16 16.81 -10.59 -7.84
CA GLY A 16 16.41 -9.32 -7.21
C GLY A 16 17.28 -8.16 -7.68
N LYS A 17 18.60 -8.34 -7.69
CA LYS A 17 19.57 -7.34 -8.18
C LYS A 17 19.40 -7.07 -9.67
N LEU A 18 19.25 -8.13 -10.47
CA LEU A 18 19.02 -8.01 -11.91
C LEU A 18 17.75 -7.22 -12.23
N TRP A 19 16.66 -7.45 -11.47
CA TRP A 19 15.44 -6.68 -11.64
C TRP A 19 15.62 -5.21 -11.24
N LYS A 20 16.28 -4.94 -10.10
CA LYS A 20 16.52 -3.57 -9.61
C LYS A 20 17.40 -2.74 -10.55
N SER A 21 18.25 -3.38 -11.37
CA SER A 21 19.06 -2.71 -12.38
C SER A 21 18.47 -2.78 -13.80
N SER A 22 17.28 -3.35 -13.96
CA SER A 22 16.67 -3.58 -15.27
C SER A 22 16.20 -2.27 -15.89
N GLU A 23 16.51 -2.06 -17.17
CA GLU A 23 15.95 -0.94 -17.96
C GLU A 23 14.41 -1.01 -18.09
N ASN A 24 13.83 -2.19 -17.86
CA ASN A 24 12.38 -2.40 -17.90
C ASN A 24 11.69 -2.05 -16.57
N GLN A 25 12.45 -1.74 -15.52
CA GLN A 25 11.88 -1.33 -14.25
C GLN A 25 11.37 0.11 -14.35
N LEU A 26 10.11 0.34 -13.97
CA LEU A 26 9.63 1.71 -13.80
C LEU A 26 10.31 2.32 -12.56
N THR A 27 11.13 3.33 -12.79
CA THR A 27 11.80 4.09 -11.74
C THR A 27 10.97 5.29 -11.33
N VAL A 28 11.12 5.68 -10.07
CA VAL A 28 10.46 6.84 -9.48
C VAL A 28 11.54 7.78 -8.96
N SER A 29 11.36 9.08 -9.15
CA SER A 29 12.27 10.08 -8.58
C SER A 29 12.31 10.01 -7.05
N ILE A 30 13.52 10.09 -6.49
CA ILE A 30 13.75 10.12 -5.04
C ILE A 30 13.07 11.32 -4.37
N ASP A 31 12.94 12.44 -5.08
CA ASP A 31 12.28 13.66 -4.56
C ASP A 31 10.77 13.42 -4.38
N ILE A 32 10.16 12.68 -5.30
CA ILE A 32 8.74 12.29 -5.20
C ILE A 32 8.55 11.32 -4.03
N LEU A 33 9.42 10.32 -3.89
CA LEU A 33 9.37 9.38 -2.76
C LEU A 33 9.53 10.10 -1.43
N THR A 34 10.48 11.03 -1.33
CA THR A 34 10.74 11.83 -0.11
C THR A 34 9.57 12.74 0.23
N SER A 35 8.94 13.35 -0.78
CA SER A 35 7.73 14.16 -0.61
C SER A 35 6.57 13.34 -0.04
N TRP A 36 6.37 12.13 -0.57
CA TRP A 36 5.35 11.21 -0.06
C TRP A 36 5.67 10.68 1.35
N ASP A 37 6.93 10.34 1.65
CA ASP A 37 7.32 9.91 3.00
C ASP A 37 7.05 10.99 4.06
N THR A 38 7.36 12.24 3.72
CA THR A 38 7.05 13.41 4.55
C THR A 38 5.54 13.55 4.75
N LEU A 39 4.78 13.53 3.65
CA LEU A 39 3.31 13.64 3.67
C LEU A 39 2.65 12.53 4.51
N ILE A 40 3.09 11.28 4.37
CA ILE A 40 2.55 10.15 5.15
C ILE A 40 2.94 10.28 6.63
N SER A 41 4.13 10.79 6.92
CA SER A 41 4.55 11.09 8.30
C SER A 41 3.71 12.21 8.93
N GLU A 42 3.39 13.26 8.19
CA GLU A 42 2.49 14.34 8.62
C GLU A 42 1.05 13.83 8.81
N TRP A 43 0.53 13.06 7.85
CA TRP A 43 -0.79 12.44 7.94
C TRP A 43 -0.86 11.57 9.20
N ALA A 44 0.15 10.73 9.44
CA ALA A 44 0.20 9.87 10.60
C ALA A 44 0.21 10.66 11.93
N LYS A 45 0.73 11.88 11.97
CA LYS A 45 0.75 12.73 13.17
C LYS A 45 -0.56 13.52 13.36
N ASP A 46 -1.24 13.91 12.29
CA ASP A 46 -2.51 14.64 12.36
C ASP A 46 -3.66 13.71 12.79
N GLU A 47 -4.07 13.81 14.05
CA GLU A 47 -5.15 12.99 14.63
C GLU A 47 -6.53 13.24 14.01
N SER A 48 -6.72 14.39 13.36
CA SER A 48 -7.96 14.70 12.64
C SER A 48 -8.06 13.97 11.30
N MET A 49 -6.94 13.47 10.78
CA MET A 49 -6.91 12.64 9.59
C MET A 49 -7.14 11.16 9.94
N PRO A 50 -8.00 10.46 9.16
CA PRO A 50 -8.23 9.04 9.39
C PRO A 50 -7.00 8.21 8.99
N LEU A 51 -6.71 7.16 9.73
CA LEU A 51 -5.69 6.17 9.33
C LEU A 51 -6.30 5.15 8.37
N ILE A 52 -5.58 4.79 7.31
CA ILE A 52 -6.04 3.78 6.35
C ILE A 52 -5.21 2.51 6.52
N ILE A 53 -5.86 1.36 6.68
CA ILE A 53 -5.18 0.09 6.92
C ILE A 53 -5.69 -1.02 6.01
N ARG A 54 -4.81 -1.95 5.70
CA ARG A 54 -5.16 -3.13 4.89
C ARG A 54 -5.73 -4.26 5.77
N LYS A 55 -6.99 -4.64 5.51
CA LYS A 55 -7.64 -5.81 6.13
C LYS A 55 -8.64 -6.46 5.16
N GLY A 56 -8.79 -7.78 5.27
CA GLY A 56 -9.62 -8.56 4.34
C GLY A 56 -11.13 -8.35 4.46
N SER A 57 -11.63 -7.93 5.63
CA SER A 57 -13.05 -7.71 5.94
C SER A 57 -13.36 -6.23 6.14
N SER A 58 -14.63 -5.83 6.01
CA SER A 58 -15.11 -4.47 6.30
C SER A 58 -14.51 -3.38 5.40
N ARG A 59 -14.11 -3.73 4.17
CA ARG A 59 -13.51 -2.81 3.20
C ARG A 59 -14.44 -1.64 2.93
N GLY A 60 -13.88 -0.43 2.88
CA GLY A 60 -14.62 0.83 2.70
C GLY A 60 -15.34 1.34 3.95
N GLN A 61 -15.32 0.61 5.07
CA GLN A 61 -15.93 1.06 6.33
C GLN A 61 -14.98 1.95 7.13
N GLU A 62 -15.56 2.84 7.92
CA GLU A 62 -14.86 3.73 8.87
C GLU A 62 -15.24 3.32 10.30
N PHE A 63 -14.24 3.26 11.16
CA PHE A 63 -14.38 2.98 12.58
C PHE A 63 -13.81 4.14 13.39
N THR A 64 -14.40 4.43 14.54
CA THR A 64 -13.82 5.36 15.51
C THR A 64 -13.10 4.55 16.57
N HIS A 65 -11.78 4.70 16.66
CA HIS A 65 -10.97 4.05 17.69
C HIS A 65 -11.22 4.73 19.05
N PRO A 66 -11.07 4.05 20.21
CA PRO A 66 -11.23 4.67 21.53
C PRO A 66 -10.37 5.92 21.80
N SER A 67 -9.28 6.11 21.05
CA SER A 67 -8.49 7.35 21.08
C SER A 67 -9.17 8.54 20.36
N GLY A 68 -10.37 8.36 19.80
CA GLY A 68 -11.07 9.35 18.99
C GLY A 68 -10.68 9.35 17.50
N ARG A 69 -9.57 8.69 17.13
CA ARG A 69 -9.07 8.70 15.75
C ARG A 69 -9.87 7.77 14.85
N LYS A 70 -10.17 8.24 13.64
CA LYS A 70 -10.87 7.45 12.62
C LYS A 70 -9.93 6.47 11.93
N VAL A 71 -10.44 5.29 11.61
CA VAL A 71 -9.70 4.24 10.90
C VAL A 71 -10.55 3.71 9.75
N ILE A 72 -10.03 3.77 8.53
CA ILE A 72 -10.66 3.31 7.30
C ILE A 72 -10.02 1.99 6.88
N ILE A 73 -10.85 1.02 6.51
CA ILE A 73 -10.37 -0.27 6.02
C ILE A 73 -10.33 -0.29 4.51
N SER A 74 -9.19 -0.69 3.96
CA SER A 74 -8.97 -0.89 2.53
C SER A 74 -8.47 -2.32 2.27
N ASP A 75 -8.57 -2.77 1.02
CA ASP A 75 -7.80 -3.94 0.54
C ASP A 75 -6.40 -3.49 0.09
N ASN A 76 -5.96 -3.79 -1.14
CA ASN A 76 -4.69 -3.26 -1.68
C ASN A 76 -4.91 -2.01 -2.55
N THR A 77 -6.17 -1.60 -2.74
CA THR A 77 -6.56 -0.54 -3.66
C THR A 77 -5.97 0.82 -3.30
N PHE A 78 -5.93 1.18 -2.01
CA PHE A 78 -5.34 2.45 -1.61
C PHE A 78 -3.83 2.51 -1.90
N ALA A 79 -3.08 1.44 -1.60
CA ALA A 79 -1.65 1.39 -1.95
C ALA A 79 -1.41 1.46 -3.47
N LEU A 80 -2.25 0.80 -4.27
CA LEU A 80 -2.20 0.91 -5.74
C LEU A 80 -2.42 2.35 -6.22
N TRP A 81 -3.40 3.05 -5.63
CA TRP A 81 -3.66 4.45 -5.94
C TRP A 81 -2.48 5.35 -5.54
N VAL A 82 -1.90 5.16 -4.35
CA VAL A 82 -0.70 5.90 -3.93
C VAL A 82 0.42 5.71 -4.96
N TYR A 83 0.77 4.46 -5.26
CA TYR A 83 1.91 4.17 -6.14
C TYR A 83 1.66 4.64 -7.58
N ARG A 84 0.40 4.63 -8.06
CA ARG A 84 0.06 5.20 -9.37
C ARG A 84 0.34 6.70 -9.42
N ASN A 85 -0.02 7.45 -8.38
CA ASN A 85 0.27 8.89 -8.32
C ASN A 85 1.76 9.17 -8.24
N VAL A 86 2.50 8.33 -7.52
CA VAL A 86 3.96 8.39 -7.46
C VAL A 86 4.60 8.17 -8.83
N LEU A 87 4.13 7.17 -9.60
CA LEU A 87 4.58 6.94 -10.98
C LEU A 87 4.23 8.12 -11.92
N ASP A 88 3.09 8.77 -11.71
CA ASP A 88 2.70 9.98 -12.44
C ASP A 88 3.48 11.24 -11.99
N GLY A 89 4.41 11.13 -11.02
CA GLY A 89 5.17 12.26 -10.48
C GLY A 89 4.33 13.24 -9.65
N LYS A 90 3.16 12.82 -9.17
CA LYS A 90 2.25 13.68 -8.39
C LYS A 90 2.64 13.67 -6.91
N THR A 91 2.55 14.85 -6.30
CA THR A 91 2.63 15.05 -4.86
C THR A 91 1.32 15.69 -4.36
N TYR A 92 1.10 15.63 -3.05
CA TYR A 92 -0.07 16.21 -2.41
C TYR A 92 0.33 16.89 -1.10
N ASN A 93 -0.53 17.76 -0.60
CA ASN A 93 -0.55 18.19 0.79
C ASN A 93 -1.73 17.57 1.56
N LEU A 94 -1.73 17.70 2.90
CA LEU A 94 -2.79 17.12 3.74
C LEU A 94 -4.19 17.67 3.46
N LEU A 95 -4.31 18.96 3.12
CA LEU A 95 -5.59 19.58 2.83
C LEU A 95 -6.21 18.97 1.56
N GLU A 96 -5.41 18.77 0.52
CA GLU A 96 -5.84 18.11 -0.72
C GLU A 96 -6.32 16.69 -0.44
N LEU A 97 -5.57 15.90 0.33
CA LEU A 97 -5.97 14.53 0.66
C LEU A 97 -7.25 14.49 1.51
N ARG A 98 -7.39 15.42 2.45
CA ARG A 98 -8.62 15.58 3.24
C ARG A 98 -9.83 15.85 2.34
N ASN A 99 -9.68 16.78 1.39
CA ASN A 99 -10.73 17.09 0.43
C ASN A 99 -11.07 15.87 -0.44
N LYS A 100 -10.06 15.15 -0.94
CA LYS A 100 -10.26 13.92 -1.72
C LYS A 100 -10.95 12.82 -0.92
N LEU A 101 -10.62 12.64 0.35
CA LEU A 101 -11.32 11.71 1.24
C LEU A 101 -12.77 12.11 1.42
N ASN A 102 -13.04 13.38 1.73
CA ASN A 102 -14.40 13.88 1.94
C ASN A 102 -15.28 13.75 0.69
N ASN A 103 -14.68 13.91 -0.49
CA ASN A 103 -15.35 13.76 -1.78
C ASN A 103 -15.41 12.31 -2.29
N ASN A 104 -14.94 11.32 -1.51
CA ASN A 104 -14.84 9.91 -1.93
C ASN A 104 -14.09 9.73 -3.27
N GLU A 105 -13.03 10.52 -3.47
CA GLU A 105 -12.18 10.47 -4.67
C GLU A 105 -11.02 9.48 -4.55
N ILE A 106 -10.61 9.15 -3.33
CA ILE A 106 -9.55 8.17 -3.08
C ILE A 106 -10.14 6.74 -3.17
N PRO A 107 -9.64 5.89 -4.08
CA PRO A 107 -10.05 4.49 -4.15
C PRO A 107 -9.71 3.74 -2.86
N MET A 108 -10.69 3.03 -2.30
CA MET A 108 -10.51 2.24 -1.06
C MET A 108 -10.71 0.74 -1.26
N VAL A 109 -11.38 0.34 -2.34
CA VAL A 109 -11.87 -1.02 -2.52
C VAL A 109 -11.67 -1.50 -3.95
N TYR A 110 -11.32 -2.76 -4.15
CA TYR A 110 -11.26 -3.34 -5.49
C TYR A 110 -12.67 -3.63 -6.02
N ALA A 111 -13.48 -4.24 -5.17
CA ALA A 111 -14.88 -4.53 -5.39
C ALA A 111 -15.60 -4.61 -4.03
N LEU A 112 -16.91 -4.34 -4.03
CA LEU A 112 -17.77 -4.47 -2.86
C LEU A 112 -18.94 -5.40 -3.18
N THR A 113 -19.28 -6.26 -2.23
CA THR A 113 -20.54 -7.00 -2.29
C THR A 113 -21.72 -6.04 -2.03
N LYS A 114 -22.95 -6.48 -2.35
CA LYS A 114 -24.16 -5.70 -2.03
C LYS A 114 -24.30 -5.42 -0.53
N GLU A 115 -23.86 -6.36 0.31
CA GLU A 115 -23.93 -6.22 1.76
C GLU A 115 -22.85 -5.27 2.30
N ASP A 116 -21.61 -5.37 1.80
CA ASP A 116 -20.55 -4.45 2.20
C ASP A 116 -20.87 -3.01 1.81
N LYS A 117 -21.47 -2.81 0.62
CA LYS A 117 -21.87 -1.48 0.14
C LYS A 117 -22.87 -0.78 1.07
N LYS A 118 -23.71 -1.52 1.80
CA LYS A 118 -24.65 -0.92 2.79
C LYS A 118 -23.94 -0.34 4.01
N LYS A 119 -22.75 -0.84 4.34
CA LYS A 119 -21.97 -0.46 5.52
C LYS A 119 -20.77 0.43 5.18
N ALA A 120 -20.28 0.37 3.94
CA ALA A 120 -19.12 1.12 3.48
C ALA A 120 -19.46 2.60 3.27
N LYS A 121 -18.67 3.46 3.90
CA LYS A 121 -18.68 4.92 3.66
C LYS A 121 -17.88 5.27 2.41
N TYR A 122 -16.76 4.57 2.19
CA TYR A 122 -15.85 4.78 1.07
C TYR A 122 -15.99 3.66 0.06
N THR A 123 -16.55 3.98 -1.11
CA THR A 123 -16.95 2.98 -2.11
C THR A 123 -16.24 3.12 -3.45
N LYS A 124 -15.35 4.12 -3.57
CA LYS A 124 -14.60 4.37 -4.79
C LYS A 124 -13.71 3.17 -5.13
N THR A 125 -13.91 2.63 -6.33
CA THR A 125 -13.09 1.56 -6.89
C THR A 125 -11.87 2.09 -7.62
N LEU A 126 -10.83 1.26 -7.77
CA LEU A 126 -9.55 1.63 -8.39
C LEU A 126 -9.71 2.16 -9.83
N GLY A 127 -10.51 1.48 -10.67
CA GLY A 127 -10.80 1.93 -12.04
C GLY A 127 -9.55 2.27 -12.84
N LYS A 128 -9.48 3.51 -13.36
CA LYS A 128 -8.36 4.01 -14.17
C LYS A 128 -7.04 4.15 -13.42
N ASP A 129 -7.07 4.12 -12.08
CA ASP A 129 -5.87 4.25 -11.25
C ASP A 129 -5.14 2.91 -11.07
N ALA A 130 -5.55 1.87 -11.81
CA ALA A 130 -4.87 0.59 -11.84
C ALA A 130 -3.45 0.72 -12.43
N LEU A 131 -2.52 -0.07 -11.90
CA LEU A 131 -1.16 -0.19 -12.44
C LEU A 131 -1.16 -1.09 -13.69
N SER A 132 -1.76 -0.58 -14.75
CA SER A 132 -1.73 -1.16 -16.09
C SER A 132 -1.34 -0.07 -17.07
N ALA A 133 -0.33 -0.34 -17.90
CA ALA A 133 0.05 0.50 -19.02
C ALA A 133 0.22 -0.39 -20.24
N ASN A 134 -0.49 -0.08 -21.32
CA ASN A 134 -0.57 -0.93 -22.52
C ASN A 134 -0.96 -2.38 -22.13
N ASP A 135 -0.20 -3.37 -22.60
CA ASP A 135 -0.39 -4.80 -22.29
C ASP A 135 0.24 -5.23 -20.95
N ALA A 136 1.11 -4.39 -20.36
CA ALA A 136 1.80 -4.72 -19.12
C ALA A 136 0.88 -4.52 -17.92
N LYS A 137 0.65 -5.64 -17.21
CA LYS A 137 -0.04 -5.64 -15.91
C LYS A 137 1.01 -5.70 -14.82
N TRP A 138 1.01 -4.71 -13.94
CA TRP A 138 1.95 -4.66 -12.83
C TRP A 138 1.30 -5.22 -11.55
N LYS A 139 2.13 -5.81 -10.70
CA LYS A 139 1.82 -6.20 -9.34
C LYS A 139 2.58 -5.27 -8.39
N LEU A 140 1.85 -4.60 -7.51
CA LEU A 140 2.42 -3.86 -6.39
C LEU A 140 2.77 -4.82 -5.26
N CYS A 141 4.02 -4.75 -4.81
CA CYS A 141 4.57 -5.52 -3.71
C CYS A 141 5.01 -4.57 -2.58
N HIS A 142 5.18 -5.11 -1.38
CA HIS A 142 5.65 -4.33 -0.22
C HIS A 142 6.94 -4.94 0.33
N ILE A 143 7.83 -4.09 0.83
CA ILE A 143 9.09 -4.51 1.46
C ILE A 143 8.80 -5.06 2.87
N GLU A 144 8.12 -4.25 3.68
CA GLU A 144 7.62 -4.63 4.99
C GLU A 144 6.14 -5.05 4.91
N PRO A 145 5.71 -6.07 5.68
CA PRO A 145 4.32 -6.52 5.71
C PRO A 145 3.34 -5.44 6.16
N VAL A 146 2.26 -5.28 5.39
CA VAL A 146 1.21 -4.26 5.61
C VAL A 146 -0.11 -4.81 6.15
N GLY A 147 -0.30 -6.13 6.11
CA GLY A 147 -1.49 -6.78 6.64
C GLY A 147 -1.39 -6.96 8.15
N MET A 148 -2.39 -6.50 8.90
CA MET A 148 -2.36 -6.60 10.37
C MET A 148 -2.47 -8.01 10.94
N ASN A 149 -2.79 -9.02 10.11
CA ASN A 149 -2.89 -10.45 10.46
C ASN A 149 -3.53 -10.74 11.83
N SER A 150 -4.51 -9.91 12.21
CA SER A 150 -5.16 -9.95 13.52
C SER A 150 -6.66 -10.11 13.34
N ARG A 151 -7.23 -11.07 14.09
CA ARG A 151 -8.67 -11.27 14.21
C ARG A 151 -9.33 -10.28 15.17
N LYS A 152 -8.55 -9.54 15.96
CA LYS A 152 -9.08 -8.53 16.89
C LYS A 152 -9.86 -7.45 16.14
N ASN A 153 -10.82 -6.84 16.84
CA ASN A 153 -11.50 -5.65 16.36
C ASN A 153 -10.48 -4.51 16.28
N ILE A 154 -10.66 -3.59 15.33
CA ILE A 154 -9.82 -2.39 15.20
C ILE A 154 -9.86 -1.55 16.46
N MET A 155 -11.01 -1.51 17.14
CA MET A 155 -11.19 -0.78 18.39
C MET A 155 -10.36 -1.35 19.55
N ASP A 156 -9.89 -2.60 19.45
CA ASP A 156 -9.10 -3.28 20.50
C ASP A 156 -7.59 -3.26 20.22
N LEU A 157 -7.16 -2.62 19.13
CA LEU A 157 -5.76 -2.56 18.73
C LEU A 157 -5.13 -1.29 19.25
N ASP A 158 -3.89 -1.37 19.72
CA ASP A 158 -3.11 -0.18 20.07
C ASP A 158 -3.04 0.78 18.87
N ILE A 159 -3.40 2.04 19.11
CA ILE A 159 -3.37 3.09 18.09
C ILE A 159 -1.98 3.23 17.47
N ASN A 160 -0.91 3.05 18.24
CA ASN A 160 0.46 3.12 17.72
C ASN A 160 0.74 1.99 16.73
N LYS A 161 0.16 0.81 16.97
CA LYS A 161 0.21 -0.30 16.02
C LYS A 161 -0.56 0.04 14.74
N ILE A 162 -1.74 0.65 14.85
CA ILE A 162 -2.52 1.10 13.67
C ILE A 162 -1.72 2.15 12.87
N VAL A 163 -1.11 3.13 13.53
CA VAL A 163 -0.26 4.16 12.91
C VAL A 163 0.92 3.52 12.17
N MET A 164 1.61 2.55 12.79
CA MET A 164 2.71 1.81 12.16
C MET A 164 2.25 1.11 10.88
N TYR A 165 1.11 0.40 10.92
CA TYR A 165 0.58 -0.29 9.75
C TYR A 165 0.06 0.67 8.66
N PHE A 166 -0.51 1.80 9.04
CA PHE A 166 -0.85 2.86 8.09
C PHE A 166 0.40 3.35 7.36
N LYS A 167 1.48 3.69 8.08
CA LYS A 167 2.73 4.14 7.45
C LYS A 167 3.27 3.11 6.48
N ARG A 168 3.36 1.84 6.88
CA ARG A 168 3.80 0.76 5.98
C ARG A 168 2.90 0.60 4.76
N TYR A 169 1.59 0.75 4.93
CA TYR A 169 0.62 0.56 3.86
C TYR A 169 0.55 1.74 2.89
N ALA A 170 0.79 2.96 3.37
CA ALA A 170 0.62 4.18 2.60
C ALA A 170 1.92 4.73 2.01
N ASN A 171 3.09 4.31 2.52
CA ASN A 171 4.36 4.89 2.14
C ASN A 171 4.95 4.19 0.89
N PRO A 172 5.17 4.91 -0.23
CA PRO A 172 5.75 4.33 -1.43
C PRO A 172 7.21 3.89 -1.26
N MET A 173 7.95 4.37 -0.26
CA MET A 173 9.28 3.82 0.08
C MET A 173 9.21 2.37 0.56
N ASN A 174 8.02 1.92 1.00
CA ASN A 174 7.78 0.53 1.36
C ASN A 174 7.23 -0.31 0.18
N MET A 175 7.25 0.22 -1.04
CA MET A 175 6.61 -0.39 -2.20
C MET A 175 7.58 -0.56 -3.37
N PHE A 176 7.32 -1.57 -4.18
CA PHE A 176 7.93 -1.75 -5.49
C PHE A 176 6.95 -2.47 -6.40
N ILE A 177 7.20 -2.45 -7.71
CA ILE A 177 6.34 -3.13 -8.68
C ILE A 177 7.10 -4.18 -9.47
N LEU A 178 6.36 -5.20 -9.89
CA LEU A 178 6.83 -6.27 -10.78
C LEU A 178 5.83 -6.45 -11.93
N PRO A 179 6.28 -6.83 -13.13
CA PRO A 179 5.41 -7.42 -14.13
C PRO A 179 4.68 -8.62 -13.52
N LYS A 180 3.39 -8.79 -13.83
CA LYS A 180 2.60 -9.87 -13.24
C LYS A 180 3.16 -11.26 -13.56
N GLU A 181 3.87 -11.42 -14.67
CA GLU A 181 4.53 -12.68 -15.06
C GLU A 181 5.53 -13.15 -13.99
N ILE A 182 6.25 -12.20 -13.36
CA ILE A 182 7.24 -12.49 -12.31
C ILE A 182 6.77 -12.07 -10.92
N GLY A 183 5.49 -11.69 -10.77
CA GLY A 183 4.96 -11.12 -9.54
C GLY A 183 5.04 -12.04 -8.31
N GLY A 184 5.22 -13.36 -8.51
CA GLY A 184 5.47 -14.31 -7.43
C GLY A 184 6.78 -14.06 -6.69
N LEU A 185 7.80 -13.52 -7.37
CA LEU A 185 9.10 -13.19 -6.75
C LEU A 185 8.95 -12.13 -5.66
N GLY A 186 8.00 -11.21 -5.80
CA GLY A 186 7.71 -10.17 -4.80
C GLY A 186 7.05 -10.67 -3.52
N GLU A 187 6.92 -11.98 -3.32
CA GLU A 187 6.52 -12.62 -2.06
C GLU A 187 7.70 -13.34 -1.37
N ILE A 188 8.89 -13.35 -1.98
CA ILE A 188 10.06 -14.07 -1.50
C ILE A 188 11.03 -13.09 -0.84
N GLN A 189 11.36 -13.31 0.45
CA GLN A 189 12.12 -12.35 1.25
C GLN A 189 13.50 -12.04 0.64
N GLU A 190 14.20 -13.05 0.13
CA GLU A 190 15.50 -12.87 -0.53
C GLU A 190 15.45 -11.94 -1.74
N PHE A 191 14.35 -11.96 -2.49
CA PHE A 191 14.16 -11.06 -3.62
C PHE A 191 13.80 -9.65 -3.14
N ILE A 192 12.89 -9.57 -2.15
CA ILE A 192 12.40 -8.32 -1.57
C ILE A 192 13.52 -7.51 -0.93
N ASP A 193 14.45 -8.16 -0.22
CA ASP A 193 15.56 -7.48 0.45
C ASP A 193 16.45 -6.71 -0.54
N GLU A 194 16.53 -7.17 -1.78
CA GLU A 194 17.29 -6.51 -2.84
C GLU A 194 16.54 -5.31 -3.45
N GLN A 195 15.24 -5.12 -3.17
CA GLN A 195 14.42 -4.02 -3.70
C GLN A 195 14.42 -2.75 -2.84
N ARG A 196 15.05 -2.79 -1.66
CA ARG A 196 15.13 -1.63 -0.75
C ARG A 196 15.89 -0.48 -1.41
N TYR A 197 15.41 0.76 -1.26
CA TYR A 197 16.12 1.97 -1.71
C TYR A 197 17.44 2.16 -0.97
#